data_AF-A0A067N9A3-F1
#
_entry.id   AF-A0A067N9A3-F1
#
_cell.length_a   1.000
_cell.length_b   1.000
_cell.length_c   1.000
_cell.angle_alpha   90.00
_cell.angle_beta   90.00
_cell.angle_gamma   90.00
#
_symmetry.space_group_name_H-M   'P 1'
#
loop_
_entity.id
_entity.type
_entity.pdbx_description
1 polymer ?
#
loop_
_entity_poly.entity_id
_entity_poly.type
_entity_poly.pdbx_seq_one_letter_code
_entity_poly.pdbx_strand_id
1 'polypeptide(L)'
;MQGLGMGAPPPPAGEEVKQERTEIDEIVEKVYANMSACHIKHSNWQRAAETAEKALAKNDKNYKAMFRKGKALGEQGFFEKAIKVLEDLKSKSPEDAAAADAEMTRLRIIDNERERVHKQKMKGFLKQKSLSVTEESISS
;
A
#
# COMPACT_ATOMS: atom_id res chain seq x y z
N MET A 1 59.40 19.54 3.67
CA MET A 1 58.71 18.37 4.25
C MET A 1 57.28 18.77 4.59
N GLN A 2 56.34 18.09 3.93
CA GLN A 2 54.89 17.92 4.18
C GLN A 2 54.17 18.93 5.10
N GLY A 3 53.30 19.74 4.49
CA GLY A 3 52.14 20.33 5.16
C GLY A 3 51.03 19.29 5.24
N LEU A 4 50.67 18.88 6.47
CA LEU A 4 49.58 17.95 6.75
C LEU A 4 48.24 18.70 6.60
N GLY A 5 47.56 18.47 5.48
CA GLY A 5 46.17 18.85 5.31
C GLY A 5 45.27 17.92 6.13
N MET A 6 44.71 18.43 7.23
CA MET A 6 43.63 17.78 7.97
C MET A 6 42.36 17.88 7.14
N GLY A 7 42.03 16.82 6.40
CA GLY A 7 40.73 16.67 5.76
C GLY A 7 39.64 16.59 6.83
N ALA A 8 38.67 17.49 6.77
CA ALA A 8 37.49 17.41 7.62
C ALA A 8 36.76 16.07 7.38
N PRO A 9 36.27 15.38 8.42
CA PRO A 9 35.48 14.18 8.23
C PRO A 9 34.17 14.53 7.48
N PRO A 10 33.67 13.63 6.63
CA PRO A 10 32.37 13.83 5.99
C PRO A 10 31.27 13.95 7.06
N PRO A 11 30.23 14.75 6.82
CA PRO A 11 29.12 14.88 7.77
C PRO A 11 28.45 13.51 7.98
N PRO A 12 27.98 13.19 9.20
CA PRO A 12 27.31 11.93 9.46
C PRO A 12 26.03 11.84 8.61
N ALA A 13 25.86 10.72 7.93
CA ALA A 13 24.68 10.42 7.16
C ALA A 13 23.46 10.26 8.09
N GLY A 14 22.42 11.09 7.87
CA GLY A 14 21.05 10.73 8.25
C GLY A 14 20.50 11.23 9.58
N GLU A 15 20.88 12.42 10.04
CA GLU A 15 20.03 13.12 11.01
C GLU A 15 18.77 13.63 10.30
N GLU A 16 17.72 12.81 10.27
CA GLU A 16 16.36 13.29 10.01
C GLU A 16 16.01 14.31 11.08
N VAL A 17 16.15 15.59 10.75
CA VAL A 17 15.66 16.69 11.58
C VAL A 17 14.14 16.54 11.65
N LYS A 18 13.65 15.93 12.74
CA LYS A 18 12.23 15.89 13.07
C LYS A 18 11.80 17.33 13.32
N GLN A 19 11.22 17.97 12.30
CA GLN A 19 10.57 19.25 12.45
C GLN A 19 9.53 19.13 13.57
N GLU A 20 9.58 20.04 14.54
CA GLU A 20 8.54 20.14 15.57
C GLU A 20 7.19 20.33 14.87
N ARG A 21 6.23 19.46 15.19
CA ARG A 21 4.89 19.52 14.59
C ARG A 21 4.18 20.74 15.15
N THR A 22 3.68 21.58 14.26
CA THR A 22 2.88 22.74 14.68
C THR A 22 1.47 22.29 15.07
N GLU A 23 0.77 23.11 15.87
CA GLU A 23 -0.66 22.89 16.15
C GLU A 23 -1.48 22.76 14.86
N ILE A 24 -1.10 23.51 13.81
CA ILE A 24 -1.70 23.42 12.48
C ILE A 24 -1.47 22.03 11.87
N ASP A 25 -0.28 21.47 11.98
CA ASP A 25 0.01 20.13 11.45
C ASP A 25 -0.83 19.05 12.15
N GLU A 26 -1.05 19.18 13.46
CA GLU A 26 -1.92 18.26 14.21
C GLU A 26 -3.39 18.36 13.77
N ILE A 27 -3.89 19.57 13.54
CA ILE A 27 -5.26 19.78 13.05
C ILE A 27 -5.39 19.20 11.63
N VAL A 28 -4.45 19.53 10.75
CA VAL A 28 -4.44 19.08 9.34
C VAL A 28 -4.35 17.55 9.25
N GLU A 29 -3.54 16.92 10.09
CA GLU A 29 -3.47 15.46 10.23
C GLU A 29 -4.85 14.87 10.53
N LYS A 30 -5.53 15.36 11.57
CA LYS A 30 -6.84 14.83 12.00
C LYS A 30 -7.89 15.01 10.90
N VAL A 31 -7.86 16.16 10.22
CA VAL A 31 -8.76 16.46 9.10
C VAL A 31 -8.56 15.45 7.98
N TYR A 32 -7.32 15.24 7.52
CA TYR A 32 -7.04 14.27 6.46
C TYR A 32 -7.34 12.83 6.89
N ALA A 33 -7.08 12.47 8.14
CA ALA A 33 -7.42 11.16 8.68
C ALA A 33 -8.95 10.94 8.67
N ASN A 34 -9.74 11.94 9.03
CA ASN A 34 -11.21 11.87 8.97
C ASN A 34 -11.72 11.84 7.52
N MET A 35 -11.13 12.62 6.62
CA MET A 35 -11.46 12.56 5.18
C MET A 35 -11.22 11.16 4.61
N SER A 36 -10.10 10.51 4.97
CA SER A 36 -9.83 9.14 4.53
C SER A 36 -10.91 8.16 5.02
N ALA A 37 -11.38 8.31 6.27
CA ALA A 37 -12.46 7.49 6.81
C ALA A 37 -13.78 7.72 6.06
N CYS A 38 -14.12 8.97 5.73
CA CYS A 38 -15.29 9.29 4.91
C CYS A 38 -15.19 8.67 3.52
N HIS A 39 -14.03 8.76 2.86
CA HIS A 39 -13.83 8.15 1.55
C HIS A 39 -13.92 6.62 1.59
N ILE A 40 -13.41 5.96 2.64
CA ILE A 40 -13.59 4.52 2.85
C ILE A 40 -15.08 4.15 2.93
N LYS A 41 -15.90 4.92 3.67
CA LYS A 41 -17.35 4.67 3.79
C LYS A 41 -18.09 4.77 2.46
N HIS A 42 -17.59 5.57 1.53
CA HIS A 42 -18.18 5.75 0.20
C HIS A 42 -17.47 4.92 -0.88
N SER A 43 -16.56 4.00 -0.50
CA SER A 43 -15.77 3.19 -1.43
C SER A 43 -14.92 4.01 -2.42
N ASN A 44 -14.60 5.26 -2.08
CA ASN A 44 -13.74 6.14 -2.87
C ASN A 44 -12.27 5.83 -2.57
N TRP A 45 -11.82 4.63 -2.96
CA TRP A 45 -10.54 4.05 -2.51
C TRP A 45 -9.32 4.89 -2.88
N GLN A 46 -9.27 5.45 -4.10
CA GLN A 46 -8.16 6.31 -4.52
C GLN A 46 -8.03 7.54 -3.60
N ARG A 47 -9.15 8.24 -3.36
CA ARG A 47 -9.19 9.41 -2.46
C ARG A 47 -8.89 9.03 -1.02
N ALA A 48 -9.33 7.85 -0.58
CA ALA A 48 -9.01 7.35 0.75
C ALA A 48 -7.50 7.15 0.93
N ALA A 49 -6.82 6.56 -0.06
CA ALA A 49 -5.37 6.39 -0.02
C ALA A 49 -4.63 7.73 -0.05
N GLU A 50 -5.01 8.66 -0.93
CA GLU A 50 -4.41 10.00 -1.03
C GLU A 50 -4.53 10.79 0.27
N THR A 51 -5.71 10.81 0.87
CA THR A 51 -5.95 11.56 2.13
C THR A 51 -5.29 10.88 3.32
N ALA A 52 -5.25 9.55 3.37
CA ALA A 52 -4.49 8.84 4.39
C ALA A 52 -2.98 9.12 4.28
N GLU A 53 -2.43 9.19 3.07
CA GLU A 53 -1.03 9.55 2.83
C GLU A 53 -0.72 10.99 3.29
N LYS A 54 -1.61 11.94 3.02
CA LYS A 54 -1.47 13.32 3.52
C LYS A 54 -1.50 13.39 5.05
N ALA A 55 -2.33 12.57 5.71
CA ALA A 55 -2.34 12.47 7.17
C ALA A 55 -1.00 11.92 7.70
N LEU A 56 -0.48 10.88 7.06
CA LEU A 56 0.81 10.26 7.44
C LEU A 56 2.01 11.17 7.19
N ALA A 57 1.96 12.03 6.17
CA ALA A 57 3.00 13.03 5.93
C ALA A 57 3.08 14.08 7.05
N LYS A 58 1.99 14.28 7.81
CA LYS A 58 1.95 15.16 8.99
C LYS A 58 2.25 14.41 10.28
N ASN A 59 1.77 13.17 10.39
CA ASN A 59 2.01 12.29 11.52
C ASN A 59 2.15 10.83 11.05
N ASP A 60 3.39 10.40 10.93
CA ASP A 60 3.79 9.03 10.60
C ASP A 60 3.29 7.98 11.62
N LYS A 61 2.95 8.41 12.84
CA LYS A 61 2.38 7.58 13.92
C LYS A 61 0.86 7.58 13.95
N ASN A 62 0.18 8.12 12.93
CA ASN A 62 -1.26 7.93 12.82
C ASN A 62 -1.58 6.52 12.27
N TYR A 63 -1.61 5.55 13.16
CA TYR A 63 -1.87 4.15 12.85
C TYR A 63 -3.27 3.91 12.25
N LYS A 64 -4.26 4.72 12.60
CA LYS A 64 -5.60 4.67 11.97
C LYS A 64 -5.54 5.09 10.51
N ALA A 65 -4.77 6.13 10.17
CA ALA A 65 -4.55 6.54 8.78
C ALA A 65 -3.74 5.48 8.02
N MET A 66 -2.73 4.89 8.65
CA MET A 66 -1.93 3.79 8.08
C MET A 66 -2.79 2.57 7.73
N PHE A 67 -3.64 2.13 8.65
CA PHE A 67 -4.60 1.04 8.40
C PHE A 67 -5.54 1.36 7.23
N ARG A 68 -6.09 2.58 7.20
CA ARG A 68 -6.99 3.03 6.10
C ARG A 68 -6.26 3.07 4.76
N LYS A 69 -4.99 3.49 4.71
CA LYS A 69 -4.15 3.45 3.51
C LYS A 69 -3.98 2.01 3.01
N GLY A 70 -3.61 1.09 3.90
CA GLY A 70 -3.48 -0.33 3.58
C GLY A 70 -4.77 -0.91 3.00
N LYS A 71 -5.90 -0.69 3.68
CA LYS A 71 -7.23 -1.11 3.19
C LYS A 71 -7.56 -0.53 1.82
N ALA A 72 -7.40 0.78 1.64
CA ALA A 72 -7.70 1.46 0.39
C ALA A 72 -6.84 0.98 -0.79
N LEU A 73 -5.57 0.66 -0.56
CA LEU A 73 -4.69 0.08 -1.57
C LEU A 73 -5.13 -1.33 -1.96
N GLY A 74 -5.57 -2.13 -0.99
CA GLY A 74 -6.07 -3.49 -1.22
C GLY A 74 -7.32 -3.51 -2.08
N GLU A 75 -8.27 -2.61 -1.82
CA GLU A 75 -9.50 -2.47 -2.62
C GLU A 75 -9.25 -1.98 -4.06
N GLN A 76 -8.14 -1.26 -4.29
CA GLN A 76 -7.69 -0.90 -5.64
C GLN A 76 -6.98 -2.05 -6.37
N GLY A 77 -6.76 -3.18 -5.69
CA GLY A 77 -6.03 -4.33 -6.22
C GLY A 77 -4.51 -4.19 -6.14
N PHE A 78 -3.98 -3.21 -5.40
CA PHE A 78 -2.55 -3.06 -5.12
C PHE A 78 -2.16 -3.89 -3.89
N PHE A 79 -2.38 -5.22 -3.94
CA PHE A 79 -2.29 -6.12 -2.79
C PHE A 79 -0.90 -6.12 -2.13
N GLU A 80 0.17 -6.18 -2.90
CA GLU A 80 1.54 -6.14 -2.35
C GLU A 80 1.82 -4.85 -1.59
N LYS A 81 1.38 -3.70 -2.12
CA LYS A 81 1.55 -2.40 -1.47
C LYS A 81 0.71 -2.32 -0.19
N ALA A 82 -0.51 -2.85 -0.23
CA ALA A 82 -1.39 -2.90 0.92
C ALA A 82 -0.80 -3.74 2.06
N ILE A 83 -0.29 -4.93 1.74
CA ILE A 83 0.34 -5.83 2.72
C ILE A 83 1.55 -5.17 3.35
N LYS A 84 2.45 -4.56 2.58
CA LYS A 84 3.62 -3.84 3.13
C LYS A 84 3.23 -2.74 4.13
N VAL A 85 2.18 -1.98 3.84
CA VAL A 85 1.69 -0.93 4.75
C VAL A 85 1.10 -1.54 6.03
N LEU A 86 0.40 -2.67 5.94
CA LEU A 86 -0.18 -3.36 7.10
C LEU A 86 0.87 -4.09 7.94
N GLU A 87 1.94 -4.59 7.33
CA GLU A 87 3.12 -5.13 8.03
C GLU A 87 3.86 -4.03 8.80
N ASP A 88 4.05 -2.86 8.18
CA ASP A 88 4.62 -1.69 8.84
C ASP A 88 3.76 -1.26 10.04
N LEU A 89 2.44 -1.20 9.86
CA LEU A 89 1.49 -0.92 10.95
C LEU A 89 1.62 -1.91 12.09
N LYS A 90 1.63 -3.21 11.79
CA LYS A 90 1.79 -4.27 12.78
C LYS A 90 3.11 -4.14 13.56
N SER A 91 4.18 -3.75 12.89
CA SER A 91 5.49 -3.58 13.52
C SER A 91 5.54 -2.37 14.46
N LYS A 92 4.77 -1.32 14.16
CA LYS A 92 4.77 -0.05 14.91
C LYS A 92 3.69 0.04 15.98
N SER A 93 2.58 -0.69 15.82
CA SER A 93 1.43 -0.69 16.72
C SER A 93 0.98 -2.12 17.04
N PRO A 94 1.45 -2.70 18.16
CA PRO A 94 0.97 -3.98 18.65
C PRO A 94 -0.54 -4.00 18.92
N GLU A 95 -1.14 -2.87 19.26
CA GLU A 95 -2.59 -2.72 19.49
C GLU A 95 -3.39 -2.92 18.20
N ASP A 96 -2.87 -2.43 17.07
CA ASP A 96 -3.51 -2.56 15.75
C ASP A 96 -3.10 -3.86 15.03
N ALA A 97 -2.15 -4.63 15.56
CA ALA A 97 -1.60 -5.83 14.92
C ALA A 97 -2.67 -6.86 14.54
N ALA A 98 -3.62 -7.13 15.44
CA ALA A 98 -4.71 -8.08 15.18
C ALA A 98 -5.62 -7.62 14.03
N ALA A 99 -5.92 -6.32 13.95
CA ALA A 99 -6.70 -5.75 12.86
C ALA A 99 -5.92 -5.80 11.54
N ALA A 100 -4.62 -5.49 11.57
CA ALA A 100 -3.74 -5.59 10.42
C ALA A 100 -3.66 -7.03 9.88
N ASP A 101 -3.49 -8.02 10.75
CA ASP A 101 -3.44 -9.45 10.38
C ASP A 101 -4.75 -9.93 9.75
N ALA A 102 -5.90 -9.51 10.31
CA ALA A 102 -7.21 -9.84 9.76
C ALA A 102 -7.39 -9.26 8.35
N GLU A 103 -7.01 -7.99 8.13
CA GLU A 103 -7.10 -7.36 6.81
C GLU A 103 -6.11 -7.98 5.82
N MET A 104 -4.87 -8.27 6.21
CA MET A 104 -3.90 -8.97 5.34
C MET A 104 -4.40 -10.34 4.92
N THR A 105 -5.00 -11.10 5.83
CA THR A 105 -5.60 -12.41 5.53
C THR A 105 -6.73 -12.27 4.51
N ARG A 106 -7.63 -11.30 4.71
CA ARG A 106 -8.70 -10.98 3.76
C ARG A 106 -8.14 -10.64 2.37
N LEU A 107 -7.14 -9.77 2.30
CA LEU A 107 -6.54 -9.34 1.03
C LEU A 107 -5.87 -10.50 0.29
N ARG A 108 -5.16 -11.39 0.99
CA ARG A 108 -4.56 -12.59 0.40
C ARG A 108 -5.61 -13.54 -0.19
N ILE A 109 -6.76 -13.70 0.48
CA ILE A 109 -7.86 -14.51 -0.04
C ILE A 109 -8.42 -13.90 -1.34
N ILE A 110 -8.64 -12.59 -1.36
CA ILE A 110 -9.14 -11.86 -2.53
C ILE A 110 -8.16 -11.96 -3.70
N ASP A 111 -6.87 -11.77 -3.44
CA ASP A 111 -5.81 -11.82 -4.46
C ASP A 111 -5.69 -13.23 -5.07
N ASN A 112 -5.63 -14.26 -4.22
CA ASN A 112 -5.59 -15.66 -4.67
C ASN A 112 -6.81 -16.03 -5.53
N GLU A 113 -8.00 -15.58 -5.15
CA GLU A 113 -9.22 -15.82 -5.92
C GLU A 113 -9.20 -15.09 -7.26
N ARG A 114 -8.72 -13.84 -7.28
CA ARG A 114 -8.53 -13.07 -8.51
C ARG A 114 -7.57 -13.78 -9.45
N GLU A 115 -6.44 -14.27 -8.95
CA GLU A 115 -5.49 -15.05 -9.73
C GLU A 115 -6.09 -16.35 -10.25
N ARG A 116 -6.83 -17.08 -9.42
CA ARG A 116 -7.47 -18.35 -9.79
C ARG A 116 -8.45 -18.13 -10.95
N VAL A 117 -9.32 -17.13 -10.83
CA VAL A 117 -10.27 -16.76 -11.89
C VAL A 117 -9.54 -16.35 -13.15
N HIS A 118 -8.46 -15.57 -13.03
CA HIS A 118 -7.65 -15.16 -14.18
C HIS A 118 -7.02 -16.36 -14.89
N LYS A 119 -6.40 -17.28 -14.14
CA LYS A 119 -5.81 -18.53 -14.66
C LYS A 119 -6.86 -19.41 -15.34
N GLN A 120 -8.07 -19.53 -14.78
CA GLN A 120 -9.16 -20.30 -15.39
C GLN A 120 -9.64 -19.70 -16.71
N LYS A 121 -9.83 -18.38 -16.77
CA LYS A 121 -10.20 -17.67 -18.00
C LYS A 121 -9.16 -17.85 -19.10
N MET A 122 -7.87 -17.75 -18.76
CA MET A 122 -6.77 -18.00 -19.69
C MET A 122 -6.76 -19.43 -20.23
N LYS A 123 -6.94 -20.44 -19.37
CA LYS A 123 -7.05 -21.83 -19.82
C LYS A 123 -8.22 -22.06 -20.77
N GLY A 124 -9.39 -21.48 -20.48
CA GLY A 124 -10.56 -21.55 -21.35
C GLY A 124 -10.31 -20.92 -22.73
N PHE A 125 -9.72 -19.72 -22.75
CA PHE A 125 -9.37 -19.01 -23.98
C PHE A 125 -8.37 -19.81 -24.84
N LEU A 126 -7.34 -20.39 -24.24
CA LEU A 126 -6.35 -21.21 -24.96
C LEU A 126 -6.98 -22.47 -25.55
N LYS A 127 -7.88 -23.15 -24.82
CA LYS A 127 -8.60 -24.33 -25.32
C LYS A 127 -9.53 -23.99 -26.49
N GLN A 128 -10.21 -22.85 -26.44
CA GLN A 128 -11.07 -22.40 -27.54
C GLN A 128 -10.25 -22.11 -28.80
N LYS A 129 -9.10 -21.44 -28.67
CA LYS A 129 -8.20 -21.16 -29.78
C LYS A 129 -7.58 -22.43 -30.38
N SER A 130 -7.26 -23.43 -29.56
CA SER A 130 -6.74 -24.69 -30.10
C SER A 130 -7.80 -25.45 -30.93
N LEU A 131 -9.07 -25.40 -30.53
CA LEU A 131 -10.17 -26.05 -31.26
C LEU A 131 -10.44 -25.37 -32.62
N SER A 132 -10.42 -24.03 -32.66
CA SER A 132 -10.63 -23.31 -33.92
C SER A 132 -9.51 -23.56 -34.94
N VAL A 133 -8.25 -23.64 -34.48
CA VAL A 133 -7.10 -23.95 -35.37
C VAL A 133 -7.18 -25.37 -35.93
N THR A 134 -7.65 -26.34 -35.14
CA THR A 134 -7.85 -27.71 -35.63
C THR A 134 -8.98 -27.82 -36.64
N GLU A 135 -10.06 -27.05 -36.50
CA GLU A 135 -11.18 -27.06 -37.45
C GLU A 135 -10.78 -26.44 -38.80
N GLU A 136 -10.04 -25.33 -38.81
CA GLU A 136 -9.55 -24.71 -40.06
C GLU A 136 -8.56 -25.60 -40.82
N SER A 137 -7.76 -26.40 -40.11
CA SER A 137 -6.75 -27.29 -40.71
C SER A 137 -7.33 -28.56 -41.34
N ILE A 138 -8.53 -28.98 -40.94
CA ILE A 138 -9.21 -30.17 -41.48
C ILE A 138 -10.11 -29.81 -42.68
N SER A 139 -10.46 -28.53 -42.85
CA SER A 139 -11.32 -28.02 -43.92
C SER A 139 -10.57 -27.49 -45.15
N SER A 140 -9.24 -27.57 -45.18
CA SER A 140 -8.36 -27.15 -46.30
C SER A 140 -7.69 -28.34 -46.96
#